data_AF-A0A962IUC1-F1
#
_entry.id   AF-A0A962IUC1-F1
#
_cell.length_a   1.000
_cell.length_b   1.000
_cell.length_c   1.000
_cell.angle_alpha   90.00
_cell.angle_beta   90.00
_cell.angle_gamma   90.00
#
_symmetry.space_group_name_H-M   'P 1'
#
loop_
_entity.id
_entity.type
_entity.pdbx_description
1 polymer ?
#
loop_
_entity_poly.entity_id
_entity_poly.type
_entity_poly.pdbx_seq_one_letter_code
_entity_poly.pdbx_strand_id
1 'polypeptide(L)'
;MTIQLRQICLVAAQLQPVIEDLTSILGIHVCYVDAGVAAFGLENSLMPIGRNFLEVVAPVKENTAAGRYLSRRKGDGGYMVITQADSRETQLAARQRALDSGVRVAHESERDGWHLTQLHPGDLEAAFLELESDQHNDFTGHWMPVGGFGWEDKVDQTKTVDIVGVELQSKDPETLANKWAHIVGSDCSLEDGSFIVKLNNANLRFVALADDRGSGLSALDLKVANRQAILDAAKQRECYVSDEQVLICGTRFNLSDLAQDN
;
A
#
# COMPACT_ATOMS: atom_id res chain seq x y z
N MET A 1 -9.71 2.69 -15.70
CA MET A 1 -9.98 1.47 -14.91
C MET A 1 -10.84 1.88 -13.73
N THR A 2 -11.64 1.00 -13.15
CA THR A 2 -12.67 1.36 -12.14
C THR A 2 -12.18 1.23 -10.69
N ILE A 3 -10.98 0.68 -10.47
CA ILE A 3 -10.34 0.56 -9.15
C ILE A 3 -9.00 1.30 -9.16
N GLN A 4 -8.78 2.12 -8.14
CA GLN A 4 -7.59 2.94 -7.94
C GLN A 4 -6.83 2.51 -6.70
N LEU A 5 -5.50 2.49 -6.74
CA LEU A 5 -4.71 2.43 -5.51
C LEU A 5 -4.99 3.70 -4.71
N ARG A 6 -5.26 3.58 -3.41
CA ARG A 6 -5.41 4.75 -2.54
C ARG A 6 -4.45 4.74 -1.38
N GLN A 7 -4.19 3.58 -0.80
CA GLN A 7 -3.40 3.50 0.41
C GLN A 7 -2.55 2.23 0.43
N ILE A 8 -1.33 2.36 0.93
CA ILE A 8 -0.47 1.24 1.28
C ILE A 8 -0.28 1.24 2.77
N CYS A 9 -0.51 0.09 3.40
CA CYS A 9 -0.22 -0.10 4.82
C CYS A 9 1.11 -0.85 4.96
N LEU A 10 2.02 -0.30 5.75
CA LEU A 10 3.22 -0.96 6.25
C LEU A 10 2.98 -1.39 7.69
N VAL A 11 3.62 -2.47 8.11
CA VAL A 11 3.60 -2.94 9.50
C VAL A 11 5.01 -2.87 10.08
N ALA A 12 5.11 -2.30 11.27
CA ALA A 12 6.36 -2.11 11.99
C ALA A 12 6.27 -2.66 13.42
N ALA A 13 7.39 -3.09 13.97
CA ALA A 13 7.49 -3.44 15.39
C ALA A 13 7.32 -2.20 16.30
N GLN A 14 7.76 -1.03 15.83
CA GLN A 14 7.62 0.26 16.51
C GLN A 14 7.23 1.33 15.49
N LEU A 15 6.18 2.11 15.80
CA LEU A 15 5.64 3.10 14.87
C LEU A 15 6.62 4.27 14.65
N GLN A 16 7.06 4.90 15.74
CA GLN A 16 7.74 6.19 15.70
C GLN A 16 9.04 6.20 14.87
N PRO A 17 9.95 5.21 14.96
CA PRO A 17 11.17 5.21 14.14
C PRO A 17 10.87 5.20 12.63
N VAL A 18 9.84 4.46 12.20
CA VAL A 18 9.46 4.39 10.79
C VAL A 18 8.86 5.71 10.32
N ILE A 19 8.06 6.39 11.14
CA ILE A 19 7.53 7.72 10.81
C ILE A 19 8.65 8.75 10.67
N GLU A 20 9.67 8.68 11.51
CA GLU A 20 10.86 9.55 11.42
C GLU A 20 11.65 9.30 10.13
N ASP A 21 11.82 8.03 9.74
CA ASP A 21 12.48 7.65 8.49
C ASP A 21 11.72 8.16 7.28
N LEU A 22 10.41 7.88 7.21
CA LEU A 22 9.55 8.32 6.11
C LEU A 22 9.53 9.85 5.99
N THR A 23 9.44 10.56 7.12
CA THR A 23 9.47 12.03 7.15
C THR A 23 10.82 12.56 6.67
N SER A 24 11.92 12.04 7.18
CA SER A 24 13.27 12.54 6.86
C SER A 24 13.65 12.24 5.42
N ILE A 25 13.36 11.02 4.97
CA ILE A 25 13.82 10.49 3.68
C ILE A 25 12.88 10.96 2.56
N LEU A 26 11.58 10.68 2.68
CA LEU A 26 10.59 10.96 1.62
C LEU A 26 9.97 12.37 1.72
N GLY A 27 10.15 13.08 2.84
CA GLY A 27 9.61 14.43 3.00
C GLY A 27 8.08 14.47 3.16
N ILE A 28 7.47 13.36 3.57
CA ILE A 28 6.03 13.25 3.78
C ILE A 28 5.71 13.39 5.27
N HIS A 29 4.50 13.84 5.61
CA HIS A 29 4.14 14.17 6.99
C HIS A 29 2.86 13.47 7.44
N VAL A 30 2.72 13.21 8.74
CA VAL A 30 1.48 12.67 9.29
C VAL A 30 0.34 13.65 9.06
N CYS A 31 -0.72 13.20 8.38
CA CYS A 31 -1.95 13.96 8.20
C CYS A 31 -3.07 13.49 9.14
N TYR A 32 -3.04 12.22 9.55
CA TYR A 32 -4.10 11.63 10.36
C TYR A 32 -3.59 10.47 11.24
N VAL A 33 -4.23 10.29 12.39
CA VAL A 33 -4.05 9.15 13.30
C VAL A 33 -5.42 8.56 13.54
N ASP A 34 -5.65 7.32 13.10
CA ASP A 34 -6.95 6.68 13.24
C ASP A 34 -7.06 5.95 14.57
N ALA A 35 -7.86 6.49 15.50
CA ALA A 35 -8.15 5.82 16.76
C ALA A 35 -8.87 4.46 16.57
N GLY A 36 -9.48 4.22 15.42
CA GLY A 36 -10.16 2.96 15.08
C GLY A 36 -9.26 1.73 15.12
N VAL A 37 -7.97 1.87 14.82
CA VAL A 37 -7.04 0.73 14.79
C VAL A 37 -6.77 0.13 16.18
N ALA A 38 -7.08 0.86 17.26
CA ALA A 38 -6.99 0.37 18.63
C ALA A 38 -7.92 -0.85 18.89
N ALA A 39 -9.01 -0.97 18.13
CA ALA A 39 -9.89 -2.15 18.16
C ALA A 39 -9.16 -3.44 17.75
N PHE A 40 -8.12 -3.32 16.91
CA PHE A 40 -7.25 -4.42 16.48
C PHE A 40 -5.97 -4.54 17.33
N GLY A 41 -5.85 -3.74 18.39
CA GLY A 41 -4.68 -3.70 19.26
C GLY A 41 -3.46 -3.05 18.60
N LEU A 42 -3.69 -2.09 17.70
CA LEU A 42 -2.65 -1.37 16.97
C LEU A 42 -2.67 0.12 17.34
N GLU A 43 -1.57 0.79 17.01
CA GLU A 43 -1.49 2.23 16.77
C GLU A 43 -1.12 2.47 15.30
N ASN A 44 -1.42 3.64 14.75
CA ASN A 44 -1.07 3.97 13.37
C ASN A 44 -0.72 5.45 13.13
N SER A 45 -0.25 5.73 11.93
CA SER A 45 -0.19 7.08 11.36
C SER A 45 -0.35 7.01 9.85
N LEU A 46 -1.12 7.92 9.28
CA LEU A 46 -1.30 8.07 7.84
C LEU A 46 -0.59 9.33 7.34
N MET A 47 0.08 9.20 6.20
CA MET A 47 0.90 10.23 5.57
C MET A 47 0.54 10.31 4.08
N PRO A 48 0.17 11.48 3.53
CA PRO A 48 -0.21 11.59 2.14
C PRO A 48 1.02 11.62 1.23
N ILE A 49 0.90 11.01 0.05
CA ILE A 49 1.86 11.06 -1.05
C ILE A 49 1.08 11.38 -2.33
N GLY A 50 1.12 12.64 -2.74
CA GLY A 50 0.29 13.14 -3.83
C GLY A 50 -1.18 13.00 -3.45
N ARG A 51 -1.88 12.07 -4.10
CA ARG A 51 -3.26 11.72 -3.74
C ARG A 51 -3.35 10.43 -2.95
N ASN A 52 -2.32 9.59 -2.95
CA ASN A 52 -2.31 8.32 -2.25
C ASN A 52 -1.85 8.50 -0.79
N PHE A 53 -1.91 7.42 -0.01
CA PHE A 53 -1.50 7.43 1.39
C PHE A 53 -0.55 6.29 1.71
N LEU A 54 0.40 6.58 2.58
CA LEU A 54 1.17 5.58 3.28
C LEU A 54 0.69 5.55 4.73
N GLU A 55 0.27 4.38 5.18
CA GLU A 55 -0.07 4.10 6.56
C GLU A 55 1.04 3.24 7.16
N VAL A 56 1.41 3.52 8.41
CA VAL A 56 2.22 2.62 9.22
C VAL A 56 1.39 2.19 10.41
N VAL A 57 1.28 0.88 10.65
CA VAL A 57 0.66 0.30 11.84
C VAL A 57 1.70 -0.40 12.70
N ALA A 58 1.56 -0.33 14.01
CA ALA A 58 2.37 -1.09 14.97
C ALA A 58 1.50 -1.73 16.05
N PRO A 59 1.81 -2.97 16.50
CA PRO A 59 1.05 -3.63 17.54
C PRO A 59 1.36 -3.07 18.93
N VAL A 60 0.33 -2.64 19.66
CA VAL A 60 0.42 -2.19 21.07
C VAL A 60 -0.13 -3.23 22.05
N LYS A 61 -0.69 -4.33 21.53
CA LYS A 61 -1.11 -5.51 22.29
C LYS A 61 -0.41 -6.76 21.76
N GLU A 62 -0.26 -7.75 22.63
CA GLU A 62 0.23 -9.07 22.23
C GLU A 62 -0.78 -9.81 21.33
N ASN A 63 -0.28 -10.80 20.57
CA ASN A 63 -1.11 -11.72 19.78
C ASN A 63 -2.06 -11.07 18.75
N THR A 64 -1.71 -9.90 18.24
CA THR A 64 -2.43 -9.24 17.13
C THR A 64 -2.14 -9.92 15.79
N ALA A 65 -2.97 -9.66 14.78
CA ALA A 65 -2.71 -10.12 13.41
C ALA A 65 -1.39 -9.53 12.86
N ALA A 66 -1.16 -8.24 13.10
CA ALA A 66 0.07 -7.53 12.75
C ALA A 66 1.30 -8.16 13.43
N GLY A 67 1.24 -8.45 14.74
CA GLY A 67 2.34 -9.08 15.48
C GLY A 67 2.68 -10.48 14.95
N ARG A 68 1.67 -11.29 14.61
CA ARG A 68 1.88 -12.59 13.95
C ARG A 68 2.47 -12.43 12.55
N TYR A 69 2.06 -11.40 11.81
CA TYR A 69 2.60 -11.08 10.48
C TYR A 69 4.08 -10.71 10.55
N LEU A 70 4.47 -9.80 11.46
CA LEU A 70 5.86 -9.42 11.71
C LEU A 70 6.73 -10.64 12.02
N SER A 71 6.25 -11.54 12.89
CA SER A 71 6.96 -12.77 13.24
C SER A 71 7.15 -13.69 12.03
N ARG A 72 6.11 -13.87 11.21
CA ARG A 72 6.16 -14.70 10.00
C ARG A 72 7.11 -14.13 8.94
N ARG A 73 7.09 -12.81 8.75
CA ARG A 73 7.94 -12.09 7.79
C ARG A 73 9.34 -11.78 8.34
N LYS A 74 9.64 -12.16 9.59
CA LYS A 74 10.93 -11.91 10.27
C LYS A 74 11.30 -10.41 10.34
N GLY A 75 10.33 -9.54 10.56
CA GLY A 75 10.53 -8.10 10.71
C GLY A 75 9.50 -7.25 9.96
N ASP A 76 9.75 -5.95 9.96
CA ASP A 76 8.91 -4.92 9.36
C ASP A 76 8.72 -5.11 7.85
N GLY A 77 7.59 -4.68 7.29
CA GLY A 77 7.37 -4.81 5.84
C GLY A 77 6.03 -4.26 5.38
N GLY A 78 5.76 -4.39 4.09
CA GLY A 78 4.44 -4.08 3.53
C GLY A 78 3.38 -5.07 4.01
N TYR A 79 2.17 -4.56 4.22
CA TYR A 79 1.10 -5.28 4.92
C TYR A 79 -0.19 -5.34 4.12
N MET A 80 -0.65 -4.22 3.56
CA MET A 80 -1.93 -4.12 2.85
C MET A 80 -1.82 -3.26 1.59
N VAL A 81 -2.57 -3.67 0.57
CA VAL A 81 -2.90 -2.86 -0.61
C VAL A 81 -4.36 -2.44 -0.49
N ILE A 82 -4.62 -1.16 -0.30
CA ILE A 82 -5.96 -0.61 -0.07
C ILE A 82 -6.35 0.22 -1.29
N THR A 83 -7.52 -0.11 -1.83
CA THR A 83 -8.01 0.43 -3.09
C THR A 83 -9.38 1.07 -2.94
N GLN A 84 -9.68 2.00 -3.83
CA GLN A 84 -11.01 2.61 -3.94
C GLN A 84 -11.59 2.27 -5.31
N ALA A 85 -12.82 1.81 -5.30
CA ALA A 85 -13.64 1.66 -6.49
C ALA A 85 -14.33 2.99 -6.83
N ASP A 86 -14.63 3.20 -8.10
CA ASP A 86 -15.39 4.35 -8.61
C ASP A 86 -16.88 4.35 -8.22
N SER A 87 -17.34 3.26 -7.62
CA SER A 87 -18.73 3.06 -7.21
C SER A 87 -18.85 1.86 -6.27
N ARG A 88 -19.94 1.85 -5.49
CA ARG A 88 -20.35 0.68 -4.70
C ARG A 88 -20.62 -0.54 -5.58
N GLU A 89 -21.12 -0.36 -6.81
CA GLU A 89 -21.35 -1.46 -7.74
C GLU A 89 -20.03 -2.14 -8.16
N THR A 90 -19.02 -1.35 -8.56
CA THR A 90 -17.68 -1.86 -8.85
C THR A 90 -17.08 -2.58 -7.65
N GLN A 91 -17.21 -2.00 -6.46
CA GLN A 91 -16.73 -2.60 -5.21
C GLN A 91 -17.38 -3.97 -4.94
N LEU A 92 -18.71 -4.06 -5.06
CA LEU A 92 -19.45 -5.31 -4.85
C LEU A 92 -19.11 -6.37 -5.92
N ALA A 93 -18.91 -5.95 -7.17
CA ALA A 93 -18.49 -6.86 -8.24
C ALA A 93 -17.08 -7.43 -7.98
N ALA A 94 -16.15 -6.60 -7.51
CA ALA A 94 -14.80 -7.06 -7.13
C ALA A 94 -14.83 -8.02 -5.93
N ARG A 95 -15.65 -7.70 -4.92
CA ARG A 95 -15.92 -8.59 -3.80
C ARG A 95 -16.49 -9.94 -4.27
N GLN A 96 -17.45 -9.94 -5.19
CA GLN A 96 -18.03 -11.19 -5.69
C GLN A 96 -16.99 -12.04 -6.43
N ARG A 97 -16.16 -11.43 -7.29
CA ARG A 97 -15.05 -12.14 -7.97
C ARG A 97 -14.05 -12.75 -6.99
N ALA A 98 -13.79 -12.09 -5.86
CA ALA A 98 -12.98 -12.65 -4.78
C ALA A 98 -13.61 -13.92 -4.17
N LEU A 99 -14.90 -13.87 -3.85
CA LEU A 99 -15.63 -15.03 -3.33
C LEU A 99 -15.66 -16.19 -4.33
N ASP A 100 -15.91 -15.90 -5.61
CA ASP A 100 -15.93 -16.89 -6.69
C ASP A 100 -14.54 -17.55 -6.89
N SER A 101 -13.48 -16.81 -6.56
CA SER A 101 -12.09 -17.29 -6.54
C SER A 101 -11.68 -18.00 -5.24
N GLY A 102 -12.63 -18.23 -4.32
CA GLY A 102 -12.38 -18.90 -3.04
C GLY A 102 -11.62 -18.05 -2.01
N VAL A 103 -11.57 -16.73 -2.20
CA VAL A 103 -10.91 -15.80 -1.26
C VAL A 103 -11.90 -15.41 -0.17
N ARG A 104 -11.53 -15.65 1.10
CA ARG A 104 -12.37 -15.30 2.24
C ARG A 104 -12.37 -13.80 2.50
N VAL A 105 -13.46 -13.32 3.08
CA VAL A 105 -13.53 -11.98 3.66
C VAL A 105 -13.01 -12.04 5.10
N ALA A 106 -12.05 -11.18 5.43
CA ALA A 106 -11.48 -11.08 6.77
C ALA A 106 -12.20 -10.04 7.64
N HIS A 107 -12.66 -8.94 7.04
CA HIS A 107 -13.40 -7.89 7.72
C HIS A 107 -14.26 -7.10 6.73
N GLU A 108 -15.41 -6.61 7.18
CA GLU A 108 -16.25 -5.68 6.43
C GLU A 108 -16.83 -4.63 7.37
N SER A 109 -17.03 -3.43 6.82
CA SER A 109 -17.71 -2.35 7.51
C SER A 109 -18.56 -1.55 6.53
N GLU A 110 -19.72 -1.11 7.01
CA GLU A 110 -20.59 -0.16 6.31
C GLU A 110 -21.04 0.89 7.32
N ARG A 111 -20.62 2.14 7.11
CA ARG A 111 -20.97 3.28 7.98
C ARG A 111 -20.95 4.57 7.19
N ASP A 112 -21.93 5.44 7.42
CA ASP A 112 -21.96 6.82 6.88
C ASP A 112 -21.68 6.92 5.36
N GLY A 113 -22.21 5.97 4.58
CA GLY A 113 -22.01 5.91 3.13
C GLY A 113 -20.63 5.42 2.68
N TRP A 114 -19.76 5.01 3.62
CA TRP A 114 -18.49 4.34 3.38
C TRP A 114 -18.64 2.83 3.50
N HIS A 115 -18.02 2.11 2.58
CA HIS A 115 -18.06 0.67 2.53
C HIS A 115 -16.67 0.09 2.33
N LEU A 116 -16.31 -0.86 3.18
CA LEU A 116 -15.01 -1.53 3.20
C LEU A 116 -15.21 -3.04 3.16
N THR A 117 -14.45 -3.71 2.29
CA THR A 117 -14.29 -5.16 2.30
C THR A 117 -12.79 -5.49 2.28
N GLN A 118 -12.30 -6.05 3.39
CA GLN A 118 -10.94 -6.53 3.53
C GLN A 118 -10.86 -8.03 3.24
N LEU A 119 -10.09 -8.43 2.24
CA LEU A 119 -9.91 -9.83 1.83
C LEU A 119 -8.80 -10.53 2.63
N HIS A 120 -8.96 -11.83 2.87
CA HIS A 120 -8.09 -12.59 3.76
C HIS A 120 -6.71 -12.84 3.10
N PRO A 121 -5.61 -12.44 3.74
CA PRO A 121 -4.28 -12.45 3.15
C PRO A 121 -3.74 -13.88 2.98
N GLY A 122 -4.26 -14.85 3.73
CA GLY A 122 -3.91 -16.26 3.56
C GLY A 122 -4.33 -16.84 2.20
N ASP A 123 -5.32 -16.23 1.53
CA ASP A 123 -5.82 -16.69 0.23
C ASP A 123 -5.27 -15.84 -0.94
N LEU A 124 -4.66 -14.69 -0.59
CA LEU A 124 -4.00 -13.72 -1.48
C LEU A 124 -2.47 -13.68 -1.33
N GLU A 125 -1.92 -14.51 -0.44
CA GLU A 125 -0.50 -14.83 -0.19
C GLU A 125 0.47 -13.68 0.15
N ALA A 126 0.44 -12.57 -0.58
CA ALA A 126 1.41 -11.48 -0.46
C ALA A 126 0.97 -10.36 0.49
N ALA A 127 -0.28 -9.93 0.43
CA ALA A 127 -0.80 -8.83 1.24
C ALA A 127 -2.31 -8.98 1.46
N PHE A 128 -2.86 -8.21 2.41
CA PHE A 128 -4.29 -7.92 2.36
C PHE A 128 -4.60 -7.11 1.11
N LEU A 129 -5.74 -7.39 0.48
CA LEU A 129 -6.35 -6.51 -0.51
C LEU A 129 -7.64 -5.97 0.09
N GLU A 130 -7.78 -4.67 0.09
CA GLU A 130 -8.98 -3.99 0.58
C GLU A 130 -9.66 -3.23 -0.54
N LEU A 131 -10.97 -3.41 -0.62
CA LEU A 131 -11.86 -2.84 -1.63
C LEU A 131 -12.80 -1.86 -0.94
N GLU A 132 -12.55 -0.57 -1.12
CA GLU A 132 -13.37 0.50 -0.56
C GLU A 132 -14.19 1.24 -1.61
N SER A 133 -15.30 1.84 -1.18
CA SER A 133 -16.07 2.84 -1.92
C SER A 133 -16.77 3.74 -0.90
N ASP A 134 -17.09 4.98 -1.27
CA ASP A 134 -17.89 5.85 -0.42
C ASP A 134 -18.95 6.61 -1.22
N GLN A 135 -19.76 7.44 -0.56
CA GLN A 135 -20.78 8.24 -1.22
C GLN A 135 -20.22 9.30 -2.18
N HIS A 136 -18.94 9.66 -2.06
CA HIS A 136 -18.27 10.62 -2.92
C HIS A 136 -17.71 9.93 -4.17
N ASN A 137 -17.15 8.72 -4.02
CA ASN A 137 -16.37 7.99 -5.01
C ASN A 137 -15.37 8.88 -5.76
N ASP A 138 -14.79 9.83 -5.03
CA ASP A 138 -13.81 10.76 -5.54
C ASP A 138 -12.41 10.20 -5.33
N PHE A 139 -11.71 9.98 -6.43
CA PHE A 139 -10.33 9.52 -6.45
C PHE A 139 -9.29 10.59 -6.11
N THR A 140 -9.72 11.84 -5.95
CA THR A 140 -8.83 13.01 -5.85
C THR A 140 -8.82 13.68 -4.50
N GLY A 141 -9.97 13.79 -3.83
CA GLY A 141 -10.12 14.42 -2.53
C GLY A 141 -10.54 13.42 -1.46
N HIS A 142 -11.86 13.23 -1.32
CA HIS A 142 -12.42 12.55 -0.14
C HIS A 142 -11.82 11.15 0.09
N TRP A 143 -11.32 10.91 1.30
CA TRP A 143 -10.85 9.58 1.70
C TRP A 143 -11.19 9.30 3.16
N MET A 144 -12.13 8.39 3.38
CA MET A 144 -12.66 8.10 4.71
C MET A 144 -11.62 7.61 5.73
N PRO A 145 -10.64 6.75 5.38
CA PRO A 145 -9.59 6.33 6.32
C PRO A 145 -8.74 7.46 6.92
N VAL A 146 -8.68 8.64 6.28
CA VAL A 146 -7.99 9.83 6.82
C VAL A 146 -8.95 10.89 7.37
N GLY A 147 -10.20 10.51 7.67
CA GLY A 147 -11.21 11.42 8.22
C GLY A 147 -11.94 12.26 7.16
N GLY A 148 -11.86 11.90 5.87
CA GLY A 148 -12.56 12.59 4.78
C GLY A 148 -11.67 13.60 4.06
N PHE A 149 -11.94 14.89 4.27
CA PHE A 149 -11.19 16.02 3.67
C PHE A 149 -10.23 16.66 4.68
N GLY A 150 -9.33 17.53 4.20
CA GLY A 150 -8.42 18.36 4.99
C GLY A 150 -6.99 17.85 5.04
N TRP A 151 -6.74 16.64 4.54
CA TRP A 151 -5.41 16.07 4.39
C TRP A 151 -4.63 16.73 3.25
N GLU A 152 -5.32 17.38 2.30
CA GLU A 152 -4.75 18.02 1.12
C GLU A 152 -3.74 19.11 1.51
N ASP A 153 -3.99 19.85 2.59
CA ASP A 153 -3.09 20.88 3.12
C ASP A 153 -1.80 20.30 3.73
N LYS A 154 -1.71 18.98 3.87
CA LYS A 154 -0.54 18.25 4.40
C LYS A 154 0.29 17.58 3.30
N VAL A 155 -0.13 17.71 2.04
CA VAL A 155 0.62 17.18 0.90
C VAL A 155 1.87 18.02 0.66
N ASP A 156 3.04 17.39 0.76
CA ASP A 156 4.33 17.97 0.38
C ASP A 156 4.93 17.11 -0.75
N GLN A 157 5.06 17.70 -1.94
CA GLN A 157 5.63 17.05 -3.13
C GLN A 157 7.02 17.57 -3.49
N THR A 158 7.72 18.25 -2.56
CA THR A 158 9.08 18.77 -2.79
C THR A 158 10.11 17.66 -3.00
N LYS A 159 9.88 16.47 -2.42
CA LYS A 159 10.72 15.27 -2.59
C LYS A 159 9.98 14.14 -3.30
N THR A 160 8.89 13.64 -2.71
CA THR A 160 8.12 12.50 -3.23
C THR A 160 6.79 12.97 -3.79
N VAL A 161 6.44 12.54 -5.00
CA VAL A 161 5.29 13.05 -5.75
C VAL A 161 4.11 12.10 -5.67
N ASP A 162 4.30 10.82 -5.97
CA ASP A 162 3.19 9.86 -6.05
C ASP A 162 3.66 8.40 -5.87
N ILE A 163 2.74 7.51 -5.53
CA ILE A 163 2.92 6.06 -5.56
C ILE A 163 2.33 5.54 -6.87
N VAL A 164 3.17 4.95 -7.73
CA VAL A 164 2.77 4.52 -9.08
C VAL A 164 2.93 3.03 -9.31
N GLY A 165 3.46 2.30 -8.34
CA GLY A 165 3.58 0.86 -8.42
C GLY A 165 3.73 0.20 -7.07
N VAL A 166 3.33 -1.07 -7.02
CA VAL A 166 3.42 -1.95 -5.86
C VAL A 166 3.98 -3.27 -6.33
N GLU A 167 5.01 -3.77 -5.66
CA GLU A 167 5.60 -5.07 -5.94
C GLU A 167 5.17 -6.11 -4.91
N LEU A 168 4.65 -7.23 -5.39
CA LEU A 168 4.17 -8.35 -4.60
C LEU A 168 4.98 -9.60 -5.00
N GLN A 169 5.82 -10.08 -4.10
CA GLN A 169 6.60 -11.29 -4.34
C GLN A 169 5.82 -12.54 -3.91
N SER A 170 5.94 -13.62 -4.68
CA SER A 170 5.34 -14.93 -4.38
C SER A 170 6.18 -16.09 -4.92
N LYS A 171 5.89 -17.31 -4.45
CA LYS A 171 6.44 -18.55 -5.01
C LYS A 171 5.89 -18.86 -6.40
N ASP A 172 4.65 -18.45 -6.65
CA ASP A 172 3.98 -18.59 -7.95
C ASP A 172 3.36 -17.23 -8.33
N PRO A 173 4.17 -16.31 -8.90
CA PRO A 173 3.71 -14.97 -9.24
C PRO A 173 2.67 -14.95 -10.35
N GLU A 174 2.68 -15.91 -11.28
CA GLU A 174 1.72 -16.00 -12.38
C GLU A 174 0.32 -16.28 -11.85
N THR A 175 0.18 -17.35 -11.06
CA THR A 175 -1.11 -17.74 -10.46
C THR A 175 -1.63 -16.61 -9.58
N LEU A 176 -0.74 -15.98 -8.79
CA LEU A 176 -1.14 -14.90 -7.91
C LEU A 176 -1.60 -13.66 -8.68
N ALA A 177 -0.87 -13.25 -9.72
CA ALA A 177 -1.21 -12.10 -10.55
C ALA A 177 -2.56 -12.30 -11.25
N ASN A 178 -2.81 -13.47 -11.84
CA ASN A 178 -4.09 -13.78 -12.48
C ASN A 178 -5.26 -13.74 -11.48
N LYS A 179 -5.05 -14.23 -10.26
CA LYS A 179 -6.06 -14.16 -9.19
C LYS A 179 -6.37 -12.70 -8.81
N TRP A 180 -5.34 -11.88 -8.58
CA TRP A 180 -5.52 -10.47 -8.24
C TRP A 180 -6.15 -9.67 -9.39
N ALA A 181 -5.71 -9.91 -10.63
CA ALA A 181 -6.31 -9.35 -11.85
C ALA A 181 -7.81 -9.64 -11.93
N HIS A 182 -8.19 -10.90 -11.77
CA HIS A 182 -9.59 -11.30 -11.77
C HIS A 182 -10.38 -10.56 -10.69
N ILE A 183 -9.88 -10.48 -9.46
CA ILE A 183 -10.56 -9.79 -8.35
C ILE A 183 -10.77 -8.31 -8.67
N VAL A 184 -9.73 -7.60 -9.08
CA VAL A 184 -9.84 -6.15 -9.37
C VAL A 184 -10.52 -5.85 -10.71
N GLY A 185 -10.85 -6.88 -11.50
CA GLY A 185 -11.50 -6.71 -12.81
C GLY A 185 -10.57 -6.11 -13.86
N SER A 186 -9.28 -6.47 -13.79
CA SER A 186 -8.24 -6.11 -14.76
C SER A 186 -7.73 -7.36 -15.47
N ASP A 187 -6.99 -7.17 -16.55
CA ASP A 187 -6.15 -8.21 -17.15
C ASP A 187 -4.77 -8.25 -16.49
N CYS A 188 -4.11 -9.41 -16.63
CA CYS A 188 -2.71 -9.62 -16.28
C CYS A 188 -1.88 -9.68 -17.57
N SER A 189 -0.83 -8.88 -17.67
CA SER A 189 0.16 -8.93 -18.76
C SER A 189 1.53 -9.38 -18.25
N LEU A 190 2.37 -9.94 -19.13
CA LEU A 190 3.79 -10.17 -18.84
C LEU A 190 4.59 -9.05 -19.48
N GLU A 191 5.25 -8.23 -18.67
CA GLU A 191 6.06 -7.08 -19.10
C GLU A 191 7.44 -7.16 -18.42
N ASP A 192 8.52 -7.15 -19.21
CA ASP A 192 9.91 -7.23 -18.72
C ASP A 192 10.18 -8.35 -17.70
N GLY A 193 9.55 -9.51 -17.91
CA GLY A 193 9.71 -10.69 -17.05
C GLY A 193 8.92 -10.64 -15.73
N SER A 194 8.05 -9.64 -15.55
CA SER A 194 7.15 -9.52 -14.40
C SER A 194 5.69 -9.55 -14.83
N PHE A 195 4.82 -10.12 -13.98
CA PHE A 195 3.38 -10.11 -14.23
C PHE A 195 2.78 -8.80 -13.72
N ILE A 196 2.09 -8.06 -14.58
CA ILE A 196 1.56 -6.73 -14.30
C ILE A 196 0.04 -6.77 -14.31
N VAL A 197 -0.56 -6.23 -13.25
CA VAL A 197 -2.00 -5.94 -13.16
C VAL A 197 -2.17 -4.44 -13.00
N LYS A 198 -2.94 -3.83 -13.90
CA LYS A 198 -3.10 -2.38 -13.93
C LYS A 198 -4.25 -1.94 -13.01
N LEU A 199 -4.01 -0.88 -12.25
CA LEU A 199 -5.02 -0.11 -11.53
C LEU A 199 -5.11 1.29 -12.16
N ASN A 200 -6.14 2.07 -11.81
CA ASN A 200 -6.40 3.37 -12.41
C ASN A 200 -5.19 4.33 -12.42
N ASN A 201 -4.35 4.29 -11.39
CA ASN A 201 -3.19 5.18 -11.20
C ASN A 201 -1.86 4.45 -10.96
N ALA A 202 -1.84 3.12 -10.86
CA ALA A 202 -0.67 2.37 -10.44
C ALA A 202 -0.62 0.97 -11.07
N ASN A 203 0.56 0.37 -11.10
CA ASN A 203 0.76 -1.02 -11.50
C ASN A 203 1.01 -1.91 -10.29
N LEU A 204 0.31 -3.03 -10.19
CA LEU A 204 0.69 -4.13 -9.31
C LEU A 204 1.62 -5.06 -10.08
N ARG A 205 2.88 -5.18 -9.63
CA ARG A 205 3.92 -6.01 -10.21
C ARG A 205 4.12 -7.26 -9.36
N PHE A 206 3.90 -8.43 -9.94
CA PHE A 206 4.06 -9.72 -9.27
C PHE A 206 5.35 -10.38 -9.73
N VAL A 207 6.20 -10.73 -8.75
CA VAL A 207 7.55 -11.23 -8.98
C VAL A 207 7.83 -12.51 -8.20
N ALA A 208 8.84 -13.27 -8.65
CA ALA A 208 9.35 -14.39 -7.86
C ALA A 208 9.98 -13.88 -6.54
N LEU A 209 10.07 -14.76 -5.54
CA LEU A 209 10.73 -14.44 -4.27
C LEU A 209 12.16 -13.95 -4.50
N ALA A 210 12.47 -12.76 -3.98
CA ALA A 210 13.81 -12.17 -4.02
C ALA A 210 14.58 -12.33 -2.70
N ASP A 211 13.93 -12.85 -1.66
CA ASP A 211 14.48 -13.02 -0.31
C ASP A 211 13.95 -14.30 0.38
N ASP A 212 14.42 -14.55 1.61
CA ASP A 212 14.02 -15.69 2.44
C ASP A 212 12.82 -15.39 3.37
N ARG A 213 12.13 -14.25 3.15
CA ARG A 213 11.00 -13.77 3.96
C ARG A 213 9.65 -14.28 3.44
N GLY A 214 9.64 -14.99 2.30
CA GLY A 214 8.45 -15.58 1.68
C GLY A 214 7.56 -14.58 0.97
N SER A 215 6.33 -14.97 0.61
CA SER A 215 5.40 -14.08 -0.11
C SER A 215 5.09 -12.81 0.70
N GLY A 216 5.01 -11.66 0.01
CA GLY A 216 4.90 -10.36 0.68
C GLY A 216 4.81 -9.18 -0.30
N LEU A 217 4.30 -8.04 0.18
CA LEU A 217 4.54 -6.74 -0.46
C LEU A 217 6.01 -6.37 -0.21
N SER A 218 6.80 -6.32 -1.28
CA SER A 218 8.26 -6.22 -1.23
C SER A 218 8.80 -4.86 -1.65
N ALA A 219 8.09 -4.14 -2.51
CA ALA A 219 8.51 -2.81 -2.94
C ALA A 219 7.34 -1.90 -3.31
N LEU A 220 7.61 -0.60 -3.34
CA LEU A 220 6.77 0.45 -3.92
C LEU A 220 7.58 1.20 -4.96
N ASP A 221 6.93 1.62 -6.05
CA ASP A 221 7.52 2.49 -7.05
C ASP A 221 7.00 3.91 -6.82
N LEU A 222 7.92 4.85 -6.59
CA LEU A 222 7.63 6.25 -6.34
C LEU A 222 8.02 7.10 -7.54
N LYS A 223 7.17 8.09 -7.85
CA LYS A 223 7.59 9.27 -8.60
C LYS A 223 8.20 10.28 -7.64
N VAL A 224 9.35 10.85 -7.97
CA VAL A 224 10.07 11.79 -7.10
C VAL A 224 10.49 13.05 -7.85
N ALA A 225 10.43 14.18 -7.14
CA ALA A 225 10.86 15.49 -7.61
C ALA A 225 12.32 15.80 -7.22
N ASN A 226 12.84 15.16 -6.16
CA ASN A 226 14.20 15.39 -5.69
C ASN A 226 14.85 14.10 -5.17
N ARG A 227 15.26 13.24 -6.10
CA ARG A 227 15.95 11.98 -5.80
C ARG A 227 17.21 12.18 -4.96
N GLN A 228 18.04 13.18 -5.28
CA GLN A 228 19.29 13.40 -4.56
C GLN A 228 19.05 13.68 -3.07
N ALA A 229 18.06 14.54 -2.74
CA ALA A 229 17.71 14.82 -1.35
C ALA A 229 17.16 13.59 -0.60
N ILE A 230 16.44 12.70 -1.30
CA ILE A 230 15.99 11.42 -0.75
C ILE A 230 17.19 10.52 -0.44
N LEU A 231 18.11 10.34 -1.39
CA LEU A 231 19.29 9.49 -1.22
C LEU A 231 20.22 10.00 -0.13
N ASP A 232 20.43 11.32 -0.03
CA ASP A 232 21.28 11.91 1.01
C ASP A 232 20.70 11.71 2.41
N ALA A 233 19.39 11.90 2.57
CA ALA A 233 18.69 11.60 3.82
C ALA A 233 18.71 10.10 4.14
N ALA A 234 18.52 9.23 3.14
CA ALA A 234 18.56 7.79 3.32
C ALA A 234 19.95 7.30 3.78
N LYS A 235 21.04 7.90 3.29
CA LYS A 235 22.40 7.59 3.78
C LYS A 235 22.57 7.97 5.25
N GLN A 236 22.02 9.10 5.68
CA GLN A 236 22.07 9.55 7.09
C GLN A 236 21.23 8.66 8.02
N ARG A 237 20.16 8.07 7.50
CA ARG A 237 19.24 7.18 8.22
C ARG A 237 19.58 5.69 8.06
N GLU A 238 20.68 5.36 7.37
CA GLU A 238 21.10 3.97 7.08
C GLU A 238 20.07 3.17 6.25
N CYS A 239 19.25 3.86 5.46
CA CYS A 239 18.20 3.29 4.59
C CYS A 239 18.60 3.27 3.10
N TYR A 240 19.80 3.72 2.73
CA TYR A 240 20.26 3.73 1.34
C TYR A 240 20.54 2.30 0.85
N VAL A 241 20.05 1.96 -0.36
CA VAL A 241 20.35 0.68 -1.02
C VAL A 241 21.15 0.90 -2.31
N SER A 242 20.67 1.79 -3.17
CA SER A 242 21.30 2.18 -4.44
C SER A 242 20.84 3.57 -4.87
N ASP A 243 21.38 4.09 -5.97
CA ASP A 243 20.95 5.39 -6.52
C ASP A 243 19.49 5.39 -7.03
N GLU A 244 18.86 4.22 -7.13
CA GLU A 244 17.47 4.06 -7.56
C GLU A 244 16.56 3.53 -6.45
N GLN A 245 17.09 3.26 -5.25
CA GLN A 245 16.32 2.54 -4.23
C GLN A 245 16.74 2.88 -2.79
N VAL A 246 15.73 3.00 -1.92
CA VAL A 246 15.90 3.06 -0.46
C VAL A 246 15.10 1.95 0.21
N LEU A 247 15.48 1.54 1.42
CA LEU A 247 14.81 0.51 2.22
C LEU A 247 14.30 1.14 3.52
N ILE A 248 12.98 1.24 3.66
CA ILE A 248 12.33 1.83 4.85
C ILE A 248 11.30 0.81 5.35
N CYS A 249 11.23 0.58 6.66
CA CYS A 249 10.27 -0.37 7.25
C CYS A 249 10.34 -1.78 6.60
N GLY A 250 11.53 -2.23 6.19
CA GLY A 250 11.72 -3.52 5.50
C GLY A 250 11.05 -3.64 4.12
N THR A 251 10.66 -2.52 3.50
CA THR A 251 10.08 -2.42 2.15
C THR A 251 10.98 -1.56 1.27
N ARG A 252 11.21 -2.00 0.03
CA ARG A 252 12.00 -1.24 -0.94
C ARG A 252 11.16 -0.12 -1.56
N PHE A 253 11.75 1.04 -1.77
CA PHE A 253 11.12 2.15 -2.47
C PHE A 253 11.98 2.48 -3.69
N ASN A 254 11.50 2.10 -4.87
CA ASN A 254 12.14 2.38 -6.14
C ASN A 254 11.83 3.82 -6.54
N LEU A 255 12.85 4.58 -6.94
CA LEU A 255 12.75 6.02 -7.20
C LEU A 255 12.76 6.26 -8.70
N SER A 256 11.71 6.85 -9.25
CA SER A 256 11.65 7.30 -10.64
C SER A 256 11.50 8.82 -10.69
N ASP A 257 12.38 9.50 -11.40
CA ASP A 257 12.27 10.95 -11.54
C ASP A 257 11.04 11.33 -12.36
N LEU A 258 10.51 12.53 -12.12
CA LEU A 258 9.55 13.13 -13.04
C LEU A 258 10.15 13.18 -14.44
N ALA A 259 9.37 12.79 -15.45
CA ALA A 259 9.76 13.02 -16.83
C ALA A 259 10.08 14.51 -16.99
N GLN A 260 11.28 14.83 -17.48
CA GLN A 260 11.58 16.21 -17.83
C GLN A 260 10.70 16.54 -19.04
N ASP A 261 9.71 17.41 -18.83
CA ASP A 261 9.02 18.05 -19.94
C ASP A 261 10.07 18.85 -20.72
N ASN A 262 10.42 18.37 -21.91
CA ASN A 262 11.24 19.12 -22.88
C ASN A 262 10.46 20.30 -23.47
#